data_AF-A0A964BZF4-F1
#
_entry.id   AF-A0A964BZF4-F1
#
_cell.length_a   1.000
_cell.length_b   1.000
_cell.length_c   1.000
_cell.angle_alpha   90.00
_cell.angle_beta   90.00
_cell.angle_gamma   90.00
#
_symmetry.space_group_name_H-M   'P 1'
#
loop_
_entity.id
_entity.type
_entity.pdbx_description
1 polymer ?
#
loop_
_entity_poly.entity_id
_entity_poly.type
_entity_poly.pdbx_seq_one_letter_code
_entity_poly.pdbx_strand_id
1 'polypeptide(L)'
;MLHWPNFSIDTCKRWVKTGALAVLLFALSLSFSAVSYAKRPSRSMPAGNPISDGRALLRFALPIDNETVRELQVSLEDIGNHIRSKRWGPISSDVSKASRILNIRESDILKSIPEAKQPEAEALVGQVKEGIAELEKAVEAKDREKVIDLKAKILGSVGEIEELMVTKFPFEVPAKYANLPQLKGRATVAVETDKGRITVVVDGYSAPVTAGNFVDLVDRGFYDGLPFIRSEESYVLQTGDPEGKEVGFIDPATGKYRNVPLEVLVREDKEPVYGITLEDAGRYRDEPVLPFSAFGAVAMARAEAEPDSGSSQFFFFLFEPELTPAGLNLLDGRYAVFGYMIEGREVLDKLRQGDKIISAKVIKGKENLVQPQV
;
A
#
# COMPACT_ATOMS: atom_id res chain seq x y z
N MET A 1 -49.61 71.74 -3.47
CA MET A 1 -50.04 70.47 -4.08
C MET A 1 -48.81 69.61 -4.30
N LEU A 2 -48.55 68.65 -3.42
CA LEU A 2 -47.47 67.68 -3.54
C LEU A 2 -48.04 66.44 -4.25
N HIS A 3 -47.51 66.12 -5.44
CA HIS A 3 -47.84 64.92 -6.19
C HIS A 3 -47.06 63.72 -5.63
N TRP A 4 -47.76 62.67 -5.21
CA TRP A 4 -47.17 61.37 -4.90
C TRP A 4 -47.12 60.52 -6.18
N PRO A 5 -46.02 59.81 -6.50
CA PRO A 5 -46.00 58.91 -7.65
C PRO A 5 -46.83 57.66 -7.35
N ASN A 6 -47.67 57.27 -8.31
CA ASN A 6 -48.47 56.04 -8.28
C ASN A 6 -47.55 54.81 -8.20
N PHE A 7 -47.54 54.15 -7.05
CA PHE A 7 -46.93 52.84 -6.88
C PHE A 7 -47.85 51.79 -7.51
N SER A 8 -47.51 51.31 -8.72
CA SER A 8 -48.32 50.33 -9.44
C SER A 8 -48.25 48.96 -8.78
N ILE A 9 -49.39 48.24 -8.79
CA ILE A 9 -49.53 46.85 -8.33
C ILE A 9 -48.57 45.91 -9.09
N ASP A 10 -48.17 46.26 -10.33
CA ASP A 10 -47.22 45.48 -11.12
C ASP A 10 -45.79 45.53 -10.59
N THR A 11 -45.40 46.64 -9.97
CA THR A 11 -44.11 46.74 -9.26
C THR A 11 -44.06 45.79 -8.07
N CYS A 12 -45.15 45.69 -7.30
CA CYS A 12 -45.24 44.75 -6.18
C CYS A 12 -45.18 43.28 -6.65
N LYS A 13 -45.90 42.92 -7.71
CA LYS A 13 -45.85 41.57 -8.29
C LYS A 13 -44.46 41.18 -8.80
N ARG A 14 -43.70 42.14 -9.35
CA ARG A 14 -42.33 41.90 -9.83
C ARG A 14 -41.37 41.63 -8.67
N TRP A 15 -41.49 42.39 -7.58
CA TRP A 15 -40.70 42.21 -6.36
C TRP A 15 -40.98 40.87 -5.66
N VAL A 16 -42.24 40.45 -5.58
CA VAL A 16 -42.62 39.15 -5.02
C VAL A 16 -42.08 37.99 -5.87
N LYS A 17 -42.13 38.09 -7.21
CA LYS A 17 -41.57 37.07 -8.10
C LYS A 17 -40.04 36.99 -8.02
N THR A 18 -39.34 38.11 -7.96
CA THR A 18 -37.87 38.11 -7.80
C THR A 18 -37.43 37.65 -6.41
N GLY A 19 -38.20 37.98 -5.36
CA GLY A 19 -37.95 37.48 -4.00
C GLY A 19 -38.17 35.98 -3.89
N ALA A 20 -39.25 35.45 -4.47
CA ALA A 20 -39.52 34.01 -4.48
C ALA A 20 -38.45 33.23 -5.26
N LEU A 21 -37.97 33.76 -6.40
CA LEU A 21 -36.91 33.14 -7.18
C LEU A 21 -35.56 33.13 -6.42
N ALA A 22 -35.25 34.19 -5.69
CA ALA A 22 -34.03 34.28 -4.87
C ALA A 22 -34.04 33.28 -3.70
N VAL A 23 -35.19 33.09 -3.04
CA VAL A 23 -35.35 32.09 -1.96
C VAL A 23 -35.23 30.66 -2.51
N LEU A 24 -35.77 30.41 -3.71
CA LEU A 24 -35.69 29.09 -4.37
C LEU A 24 -34.25 28.76 -4.80
N LEU A 25 -33.50 29.73 -5.31
CA LEU A 25 -32.07 29.58 -5.66
C LEU A 25 -31.18 29.40 -4.42
N PHE A 26 -31.52 30.02 -3.29
CA PHE A 26 -30.81 29.83 -2.02
C PHE A 26 -31.12 28.48 -1.37
N ALA A 27 -32.35 27.96 -1.53
CA ALA A 27 -32.71 26.62 -1.08
C ALA A 27 -32.03 25.52 -1.93
N LEU A 28 -31.84 25.77 -3.23
CA LEU A 28 -31.10 24.88 -4.13
C LEU A 28 -29.57 24.89 -3.89
N SER A 29 -28.99 26.01 -3.45
CA SER A 29 -27.56 26.06 -3.11
C SER A 29 -27.24 25.35 -1.78
N LEU A 30 -28.18 25.38 -0.82
CA LEU A 30 -28.06 24.63 0.44
C LEU A 30 -28.26 23.12 0.26
N SER A 31 -29.00 22.68 -0.76
CA SER A 31 -29.15 21.26 -1.10
C SER A 31 -28.01 20.70 -1.95
N PHE A 32 -27.23 21.55 -2.64
CA PHE A 32 -25.97 21.14 -3.29
C PHE A 32 -24.76 21.09 -2.35
N SER A 33 -24.86 21.71 -1.17
CA SER A 33 -23.80 21.69 -0.14
C SER A 33 -23.94 20.52 0.85
N ALA A 34 -25.02 19.73 0.72
CA ALA A 34 -25.27 18.51 1.47
C ALA A 34 -25.02 17.26 0.61
N VAL A 35 -24.07 17.32 -0.34
CA VAL A 35 -23.39 16.10 -0.78
C VAL A 35 -22.71 15.56 0.46
N SER A 36 -23.31 14.52 1.02
CA SER A 36 -22.83 13.74 2.14
C SER A 36 -21.30 13.67 2.12
N TYR A 37 -20.66 14.23 3.15
CA TYR A 37 -19.37 13.71 3.61
C TYR A 37 -19.62 12.26 4.04
N ALA A 38 -19.80 11.37 3.07
CA ALA A 38 -19.65 9.95 3.31
C ALA A 38 -18.21 9.80 3.80
N LYS A 39 -18.09 9.46 5.07
CA LYS A 39 -16.83 9.22 5.75
C LYS A 39 -16.07 8.21 4.89
N ARG A 40 -15.01 8.67 4.21
CA ARG A 40 -14.19 7.76 3.40
C ARG A 40 -13.55 6.75 4.36
N PRO A 41 -13.68 5.45 4.12
CA PRO A 41 -12.97 4.47 4.92
C PRO A 41 -11.46 4.73 4.85
N SER A 42 -10.77 4.46 5.96
CA SER A 42 -9.37 4.80 6.25
C SER A 42 -8.31 4.13 5.36
N ARG A 43 -8.74 3.53 4.23
CA ARG A 43 -7.92 2.84 3.23
C ARG A 43 -7.94 3.50 1.84
N SER A 44 -8.62 4.64 1.64
CA SER A 44 -8.64 5.30 0.32
C SER A 44 -7.28 5.92 -0.02
N MET A 45 -6.72 5.60 -1.19
CA MET A 45 -5.56 6.34 -1.72
C MET A 45 -5.92 7.81 -1.97
N PRO A 46 -4.95 8.74 -1.94
CA PRO A 46 -5.16 10.10 -2.40
C PRO A 46 -5.74 10.11 -3.82
N ALA A 47 -6.69 10.99 -4.10
CA ALA A 47 -7.17 11.18 -5.48
C ALA A 47 -6.03 11.80 -6.32
N GLY A 48 -5.43 11.03 -7.23
CA GLY A 48 -4.25 11.45 -7.98
C GLY A 48 -3.54 10.31 -8.71
N ASN A 49 -2.29 10.54 -9.11
CA ASN A 49 -1.42 9.52 -9.74
C ASN A 49 -1.30 8.27 -8.84
N PRO A 50 -1.19 7.07 -9.43
CA PRO A 50 -1.04 5.84 -8.64
C PRO A 50 0.21 5.91 -7.75
N ILE A 51 0.12 5.41 -6.52
CA ILE A 51 1.26 5.34 -5.60
C ILE A 51 2.25 4.32 -6.15
N SER A 52 3.48 4.75 -6.46
CA SER A 52 4.50 3.90 -7.08
C SER A 52 5.67 3.52 -6.17
N ASP A 53 5.67 3.98 -4.92
CA ASP A 53 6.63 3.56 -3.89
C ASP A 53 6.07 2.36 -3.12
N GLY A 54 6.78 1.22 -3.17
CA GLY A 54 6.44 0.01 -2.43
C GLY A 54 6.35 0.24 -0.92
N ARG A 55 7.19 1.11 -0.34
CA ARG A 55 7.10 1.45 1.10
C ARG A 55 5.80 2.19 1.42
N ALA A 56 5.38 3.10 0.56
CA ALA A 56 4.12 3.82 0.71
C ALA A 56 2.92 2.87 0.60
N LEU A 57 2.92 1.98 -0.40
CA LEU A 57 1.88 0.96 -0.55
C LEU A 57 1.76 0.07 0.69
N LEU A 58 2.89 -0.39 1.24
CA LEU A 58 2.90 -1.16 2.48
C LEU A 58 2.32 -0.36 3.65
N ARG A 59 2.68 0.91 3.83
CA ARG A 59 2.04 1.74 4.87
C ARG A 59 0.52 1.81 4.71
N PHE A 60 0.03 2.13 3.50
CA PHE A 60 -1.41 2.19 3.21
C PHE A 60 -2.12 0.84 3.36
N ALA A 61 -1.41 -0.28 3.20
CA ALA A 61 -1.95 -1.62 3.36
C ALA A 61 -2.16 -2.05 4.83
N LEU A 62 -1.57 -1.33 5.80
CA LEU A 62 -1.73 -1.69 7.21
C LEU A 62 -3.21 -1.65 7.64
N PRO A 63 -3.70 -2.69 8.34
CA PRO A 63 -5.10 -2.79 8.77
C PRO A 63 -5.35 -1.94 10.03
N ILE A 64 -5.13 -0.64 9.92
CA ILE A 64 -5.29 0.34 11.00
C ILE A 64 -6.41 1.32 10.69
N ASP A 65 -7.05 1.82 11.75
CA ASP A 65 -8.10 2.83 11.66
C ASP A 65 -7.74 4.03 12.53
N ASN A 66 -6.85 4.87 12.01
CA ASN A 66 -6.42 6.10 12.67
C ASN A 66 -6.28 7.23 11.63
N GLU A 67 -7.28 8.10 11.55
CA GLU A 67 -7.31 9.19 10.56
C GLU A 67 -6.12 10.15 10.74
N THR A 68 -5.69 10.41 11.97
CA THR A 68 -4.61 11.37 12.27
C THR A 68 -3.27 10.91 11.72
N VAL A 69 -2.88 9.64 11.91
CA VAL A 69 -1.62 9.12 11.37
C VAL A 69 -1.66 9.04 9.83
N ARG A 70 -2.83 8.73 9.25
CA ARG A 70 -3.02 8.76 7.79
C ARG A 70 -2.87 10.16 7.22
N GLU A 71 -3.43 11.17 7.88
CA GLU A 71 -3.24 12.57 7.48
C GLU A 71 -1.77 12.99 7.55
N LEU A 72 -1.04 12.58 8.60
CA LEU A 72 0.39 12.83 8.75
C LEU A 72 1.19 12.19 7.61
N GLN A 73 0.96 10.89 7.35
CA GLN A 73 1.59 10.17 6.27
C GLN A 73 1.35 10.84 4.92
N VAL A 74 0.08 11.10 4.56
CA VAL A 74 -0.27 11.72 3.26
C VAL A 74 0.47 13.04 3.08
N SER A 75 0.50 13.88 4.12
CA SER A 75 1.24 15.15 4.10
C SER A 75 2.72 14.95 3.77
N LEU A 76 3.36 13.95 4.37
CA LEU A 76 4.78 13.65 4.11
C LEU A 76 5.00 13.01 2.74
N GLU A 77 4.09 12.17 2.25
CA GLU A 77 4.18 11.54 0.92
C GLU A 77 4.05 12.57 -0.21
N ASP A 78 3.15 13.54 -0.07
CA ASP A 78 2.89 14.57 -1.09
C ASP A 78 4.10 15.45 -1.40
N ILE A 79 5.04 15.58 -0.45
CA ILE A 79 6.35 16.20 -0.69
C ILE A 79 7.07 15.55 -1.89
N GLY A 80 6.93 14.23 -2.07
CA GLY A 80 7.49 13.49 -3.21
C GLY A 80 6.94 13.97 -4.57
N ASN A 81 5.66 14.33 -4.62
CA ASN A 81 5.02 14.85 -5.83
C ASN A 81 5.55 16.24 -6.21
N HIS A 82 5.91 17.03 -5.20
CA HIS A 82 6.35 18.41 -5.39
C HIS A 82 7.87 18.55 -5.55
N ILE A 83 8.66 17.67 -4.93
CA ILE A 83 10.13 17.75 -4.94
C ILE A 83 10.73 17.47 -6.32
N ARG A 84 10.08 16.62 -7.15
CA ARG A 84 10.49 16.36 -8.54
C ARG A 84 10.54 17.65 -9.36
N SER A 85 9.52 18.50 -9.20
CA SER A 85 9.40 19.81 -9.87
C SER A 85 9.92 20.99 -9.03
N LYS A 86 10.59 20.71 -7.90
CA LYS A 86 11.12 21.72 -6.96
C LYS A 86 10.07 22.77 -6.53
N ARG A 87 8.82 22.35 -6.34
CA ARG A 87 7.73 23.23 -5.91
C ARG A 87 7.80 23.48 -4.40
N TRP A 88 8.71 24.36 -3.99
CA TRP A 88 9.01 24.64 -2.58
C TRP A 88 7.86 25.17 -1.74
N GLY A 89 6.94 25.96 -2.32
CA GLY A 89 5.76 26.47 -1.61
C GLY A 89 4.85 25.35 -1.10
N PRO A 90 4.34 24.47 -1.99
CA PRO A 90 3.61 23.27 -1.59
C PRO A 90 4.38 22.38 -0.60
N ILE A 91 5.68 22.12 -0.84
CA ILE A 91 6.51 21.32 0.08
C ILE A 91 6.51 21.93 1.49
N SER A 92 6.71 23.25 1.60
CA SER A 92 6.69 23.94 2.89
C SER A 92 5.32 23.83 3.58
N SER A 93 4.23 23.95 2.82
CA SER A 93 2.86 23.75 3.33
C SER A 93 2.65 22.34 3.89
N ASP A 94 3.13 21.32 3.19
CA ASP A 94 3.01 19.92 3.60
C ASP A 94 3.82 19.62 4.87
N VAL A 95 5.04 20.16 4.97
CA VAL A 95 5.87 20.03 6.18
C VAL A 95 5.22 20.75 7.36
N SER A 96 4.74 21.98 7.17
CA SER A 96 4.03 22.72 8.23
C SER A 96 2.75 22.02 8.68
N LYS A 97 2.02 21.38 7.76
CA LYS A 97 0.84 20.56 8.09
C LYS A 97 1.22 19.34 8.92
N ALA A 98 2.26 18.60 8.54
CA ALA A 98 2.78 17.45 9.30
C ALA A 98 3.22 17.87 10.72
N SER A 99 3.98 18.96 10.83
CA SER A 99 4.41 19.57 12.09
C SER A 99 3.20 19.93 12.98
N ARG A 100 2.18 20.57 12.40
CA ARG A 100 0.94 20.94 13.12
C ARG A 100 0.16 19.71 13.62
N ILE A 101 0.07 18.65 12.82
CA ILE A 101 -0.61 17.41 13.22
C ILE A 101 0.05 16.82 14.48
N LEU A 102 1.38 16.70 14.48
CA LEU A 102 2.09 16.15 15.64
C LEU A 102 2.02 17.06 16.87
N ASN A 103 2.03 18.37 16.71
CA ASN A 103 2.00 19.29 17.84
C ASN A 103 0.61 19.41 18.49
N ILE A 104 -0.47 19.15 17.75
CA ILE A 104 -1.84 19.36 18.23
C ILE A 104 -2.56 18.03 18.48
N ARG A 105 -2.30 17.00 17.68
CA ARG A 105 -3.07 15.75 17.62
C ARG A 105 -2.22 14.50 17.89
N GLU A 106 -1.05 14.63 18.52
CA GLU A 106 -0.23 13.48 18.92
C GLU A 106 -0.98 12.46 19.77
N SER A 107 -1.80 12.92 20.71
CA SER A 107 -2.62 12.03 21.53
C SER A 107 -3.61 11.20 20.71
N ASP A 108 -4.08 11.72 19.57
CA ASP A 108 -4.92 10.97 18.64
C ASP A 108 -4.15 9.87 17.91
N ILE A 109 -2.84 10.01 17.72
CA ILE A 109 -1.99 8.96 17.16
C ILE A 109 -1.77 7.88 18.22
N LEU A 110 -1.34 8.28 19.41
CA LEU A 110 -0.97 7.37 20.49
C LEU A 110 -2.15 6.55 21.02
N LYS A 111 -3.39 7.07 21.03
CA LYS A 111 -4.56 6.36 21.56
C LYS A 111 -4.89 5.03 20.86
N SER A 112 -4.43 4.84 19.63
CA SER A 112 -4.65 3.60 18.86
C SER A 112 -3.59 2.53 19.13
N ILE A 113 -2.59 2.83 19.97
CA ILE A 113 -1.48 1.94 20.28
C ILE A 113 -1.69 1.30 21.66
N PRO A 114 -1.48 -0.02 21.82
CA PRO A 114 -1.59 -0.69 23.12
C PRO A 114 -0.69 -0.06 24.19
N GLU A 115 -1.14 -0.05 25.44
CA GLU A 115 -0.41 0.51 26.59
C GLU A 115 1.02 -0.06 26.70
N ALA A 116 1.18 -1.37 26.49
CA ALA A 116 2.47 -2.04 26.52
C ALA A 116 3.49 -1.55 25.46
N LYS A 117 3.01 -0.90 24.39
CA LYS A 117 3.81 -0.36 23.29
C LYS A 117 3.92 1.17 23.32
N GLN A 118 3.29 1.84 24.29
CA GLN A 118 3.31 3.31 24.39
C GLN A 118 4.72 3.91 24.50
N PRO A 119 5.65 3.36 25.32
CA PRO A 119 7.00 3.94 25.41
C PRO A 119 7.76 3.93 24.08
N GLU A 120 7.59 2.87 23.29
CA GLU A 120 8.19 2.73 21.96
C GLU A 120 7.56 3.73 20.98
N ALA A 121 6.23 3.85 21.01
CA ALA A 121 5.50 4.78 20.16
C ALA A 121 5.83 6.24 20.47
N GLU A 122 5.92 6.63 21.74
CA GLU A 122 6.32 7.97 22.17
C GLU A 122 7.73 8.30 21.70
N ALA A 123 8.67 7.35 21.80
CA ALA A 123 10.02 7.52 21.29
C ALA A 123 10.05 7.75 19.77
N LEU A 124 9.29 6.96 19.00
CA LEU A 124 9.17 7.11 17.55
C LEU A 124 8.50 8.45 17.18
N VAL A 125 7.45 8.87 17.88
CA VAL A 125 6.82 10.18 17.67
C VAL A 125 7.82 11.30 17.93
N GLY A 126 8.66 11.18 18.97
CA GLY A 126 9.78 12.08 19.22
C GLY A 126 10.73 12.19 18.03
N GLN A 127 11.16 11.04 17.48
CA GLN A 127 12.03 11.00 16.29
C GLN A 127 11.37 11.66 15.06
N VAL A 128 10.08 11.42 14.85
CA VAL A 128 9.33 12.03 13.74
C VAL A 128 9.28 13.55 13.91
N LYS A 129 9.05 14.07 15.13
CA LYS A 129 9.05 15.50 15.43
C LYS A 129 10.42 16.13 15.16
N GLU A 130 11.49 15.52 15.67
CA GLU A 130 12.85 15.98 15.43
C GLU A 130 13.20 15.97 13.94
N GLY A 131 12.87 14.89 13.24
CA GLY A 131 13.06 14.77 11.80
C GLY A 131 12.29 15.84 11.00
N ILE A 132 11.05 16.16 11.39
CA ILE A 132 10.28 17.24 10.77
C ILE A 132 10.93 18.60 11.01
N ALA A 133 11.44 18.88 12.20
CA ALA A 133 12.16 20.13 12.48
C ALA A 133 13.45 20.25 11.63
N GLU A 134 14.14 19.14 11.36
CA GLU A 134 15.27 19.15 10.42
C GLU A 134 14.82 19.30 8.96
N LEU A 135 13.68 18.71 8.61
CA LEU A 135 13.09 18.80 7.28
C LEU A 135 12.65 20.23 6.97
N GLU A 136 12.07 20.96 7.93
CA GLU A 136 11.74 22.39 7.82
C GLU A 136 12.99 23.20 7.42
N LYS A 137 14.11 23.02 8.13
CA LYS A 137 15.39 23.68 7.82
C LYS A 137 15.91 23.33 6.42
N ALA A 138 15.79 22.06 6.01
CA ALA A 138 16.20 21.63 4.67
C ALA A 138 15.34 22.25 3.56
N VAL A 139 14.03 22.39 3.80
CA VAL A 139 13.09 23.06 2.89
C VAL A 139 13.39 24.55 2.78
N GLU A 140 13.66 25.23 3.89
CA GLU A 140 14.09 26.64 3.90
C GLU A 140 15.38 26.86 3.11
N ALA A 141 16.36 25.96 3.31
CA ALA A 141 17.61 25.95 2.56
C ALA A 141 17.46 25.52 1.09
N LYS A 142 16.28 25.03 0.70
CA LYS A 142 16.00 24.44 -0.63
C LYS A 142 16.96 23.29 -0.99
N ASP A 143 17.38 22.54 0.01
CA ASP A 143 18.27 21.39 -0.13
C ASP A 143 17.45 20.16 -0.53
N ARG A 144 17.44 19.86 -1.84
CA ARG A 144 16.63 18.78 -2.41
C ARG A 144 17.05 17.41 -1.91
N GLU A 145 18.35 17.14 -1.84
CA GLU A 145 18.86 15.80 -1.47
C GLU A 145 18.54 15.53 -0.01
N LYS A 146 18.83 16.50 0.86
CA LYS A 146 18.50 16.38 2.28
C LYS A 146 17.00 16.24 2.54
N VAL A 147 16.15 16.93 1.78
CA VAL A 147 14.69 16.76 1.87
C VAL A 147 14.26 15.34 1.50
N ILE A 148 14.82 14.76 0.44
CA ILE A 148 14.51 13.38 0.03
C ILE A 148 14.91 12.39 1.13
N ASP A 149 16.12 12.53 1.67
CA ASP A 149 16.66 11.64 2.70
C ASP A 149 15.89 11.74 4.01
N LEU A 150 15.62 12.96 4.50
CA LEU A 150 14.86 13.18 5.73
C LEU A 150 13.43 12.68 5.59
N LYS A 151 12.76 12.98 4.47
CA LYS A 151 11.41 12.48 4.20
C LYS A 151 11.35 10.95 4.27
N ALA A 152 12.30 10.26 3.65
CA ALA A 152 12.37 8.80 3.66
C ALA A 152 12.54 8.25 5.09
N LYS A 153 13.42 8.85 5.90
CA LYS A 153 13.62 8.48 7.31
C LYS A 153 12.37 8.68 8.14
N ILE A 154 11.74 9.85 8.04
CA ILE A 154 10.52 10.19 8.79
C ILE A 154 9.38 9.24 8.43
N LEU A 155 9.17 8.97 7.13
CA LEU A 155 8.16 8.01 6.67
C LEU A 155 8.45 6.57 7.11
N GLY A 156 9.73 6.22 7.33
CA GLY A 156 10.13 4.96 7.97
C GLY A 156 9.59 4.87 9.39
N SER A 157 9.89 5.87 10.23
CA SER A 157 9.39 5.95 11.61
C SER A 157 7.86 6.03 11.69
N VAL A 158 7.21 6.75 10.76
CA VAL A 158 5.74 6.76 10.66
C VAL A 158 5.20 5.35 10.39
N GLY A 159 5.83 4.60 9.47
CA GLY A 159 5.45 3.22 9.21
C GLY A 159 5.59 2.31 10.43
N GLU A 160 6.64 2.51 11.24
CA GLU A 160 6.81 1.76 12.50
C GLU A 160 5.72 2.12 13.53
N ILE A 161 5.38 3.40 13.68
CA ILE A 161 4.25 3.84 14.52
C ILE A 161 2.95 3.18 14.06
N GLU A 162 2.68 3.15 12.76
CA GLU A 162 1.49 2.49 12.21
C GLU A 162 1.49 0.98 12.46
N GLU A 163 2.64 0.30 12.37
CA GLU A 163 2.76 -1.12 12.71
C GLU A 163 2.45 -1.38 14.20
N LEU A 164 2.82 -0.48 15.11
CA LEU A 164 2.49 -0.60 16.54
C LEU A 164 0.97 -0.51 16.80
N MET A 165 0.20 0.15 15.93
CA MET A 165 -1.27 0.22 16.04
C MET A 165 -1.96 -1.10 15.68
N VAL A 166 -1.28 -2.03 14.98
CA VAL A 166 -1.86 -3.33 14.67
C VAL A 166 -1.84 -4.21 15.91
N THR A 167 -3.01 -4.43 16.50
CA THR A 167 -3.16 -5.14 17.78
C THR A 167 -3.48 -6.63 17.62
N LYS A 168 -4.11 -7.00 16.50
CA LYS A 168 -4.48 -8.38 16.17
C LYS A 168 -4.46 -8.59 14.67
N PHE A 169 -4.34 -9.84 14.25
CA PHE A 169 -4.52 -10.20 12.85
C PHE A 169 -5.98 -9.96 12.42
N PRO A 170 -6.25 -9.33 11.26
CA PRO A 170 -7.55 -8.73 10.97
C PRO A 170 -8.69 -9.71 10.64
N PHE A 171 -8.38 -10.93 10.21
CA PHE A 171 -9.38 -11.93 9.78
C PHE A 171 -8.88 -13.37 9.94
N GLU A 172 -9.79 -14.35 9.85
CA GLU A 172 -9.41 -15.76 9.86
C GLU A 172 -9.22 -16.27 8.42
N VAL A 173 -8.20 -17.11 8.21
CA VAL A 173 -7.99 -17.76 6.91
C VAL A 173 -8.99 -18.91 6.81
N PRO A 174 -9.68 -19.11 5.66
CA PRO A 174 -10.65 -20.19 5.51
C PRO A 174 -10.08 -21.57 5.88
N ALA A 175 -10.88 -22.39 6.57
CA ALA A 175 -10.45 -23.69 7.09
C ALA A 175 -9.86 -24.63 6.03
N LYS A 176 -10.30 -24.52 4.76
CA LYS A 176 -9.75 -25.28 3.63
C LYS A 176 -8.26 -24.99 3.33
N TYR A 177 -7.72 -23.89 3.85
CA TYR A 177 -6.32 -23.48 3.71
C TYR A 177 -5.56 -23.52 5.05
N ALA A 178 -6.18 -24.08 6.11
CA ALA A 178 -5.55 -24.17 7.43
C ALA A 178 -4.30 -25.09 7.46
N ASN A 179 -4.19 -25.98 6.48
CA ASN A 179 -3.06 -26.89 6.28
C ASN A 179 -1.87 -26.24 5.54
N LEU A 180 -1.95 -24.95 5.18
CA LEU A 180 -0.89 -24.20 4.52
C LEU A 180 -0.18 -23.28 5.52
N PRO A 181 1.13 -22.98 5.34
CA PRO A 181 1.81 -21.95 6.12
C PRO A 181 1.13 -20.59 5.96
N GLN A 182 1.02 -19.83 7.05
CA GLN A 182 0.38 -18.52 7.06
C GLN A 182 1.28 -17.47 7.68
N LEU A 183 1.42 -16.31 7.04
CA LEU A 183 2.12 -15.17 7.63
C LEU A 183 1.10 -14.28 8.35
N LYS A 184 1.15 -14.27 9.68
CA LYS A 184 0.24 -13.48 10.56
C LYS A 184 0.82 -12.12 10.91
N GLY A 185 1.35 -11.43 9.91
CA GLY A 185 2.01 -10.14 10.04
C GLY A 185 2.82 -9.81 8.81
N ARG A 186 3.99 -9.19 9.00
CA ARG A 186 4.96 -8.95 7.92
C ARG A 186 6.25 -9.72 8.16
N ALA A 187 6.98 -9.96 7.08
CA ALA A 187 8.36 -10.39 7.14
C ALA A 187 9.19 -9.56 6.16
N THR A 188 10.46 -9.34 6.49
CA THR A 188 11.45 -8.73 5.61
C THR A 188 12.43 -9.81 5.18
N VAL A 189 12.63 -9.94 3.86
CA VAL A 189 13.52 -10.92 3.25
C VAL A 189 14.64 -10.19 2.52
N ALA A 190 15.87 -10.52 2.87
CA ALA A 190 17.05 -10.14 2.09
C ALA A 190 17.30 -11.22 1.04
N VAL A 191 17.36 -10.83 -0.22
CA VAL A 191 17.65 -11.69 -1.36
C VAL A 191 19.01 -11.28 -1.91
N GLU A 192 20.02 -12.13 -1.69
CA GLU A 192 21.33 -11.99 -2.31
C GLU A 192 21.24 -12.54 -3.73
N THR A 193 21.65 -11.75 -4.70
CA THR A 193 21.76 -12.16 -6.11
C THR A 193 23.18 -11.96 -6.60
N ASP A 194 23.51 -12.51 -7.76
CA ASP A 194 24.81 -12.27 -8.40
C ASP A 194 25.01 -10.82 -8.89
N LYS A 195 23.97 -9.97 -8.84
CA LYS A 195 24.03 -8.54 -9.13
C LYS A 195 24.02 -7.65 -7.89
N GLY A 196 23.89 -8.24 -6.70
CA GLY A 196 23.80 -7.53 -5.43
C GLY A 196 22.57 -7.91 -4.61
N ARG A 197 22.34 -7.19 -3.52
CA ARG A 197 21.24 -7.44 -2.59
C ARG A 197 19.98 -6.68 -2.99
N ILE A 198 18.84 -7.36 -2.88
CA ILE A 198 17.50 -6.77 -2.91
C ILE A 198 16.82 -7.04 -1.58
N THR A 199 16.09 -6.07 -1.03
CA THR A 199 15.31 -6.23 0.20
C THR A 199 13.82 -6.17 -0.14
N VAL A 200 13.06 -7.19 0.28
CA VAL A 200 11.61 -7.32 0.04
C VAL A 200 10.88 -7.35 1.38
N VAL A 201 9.76 -6.62 1.48
CA VAL A 201 8.80 -6.79 2.58
C VAL A 201 7.58 -7.52 2.03
N VAL A 202 7.20 -8.61 2.70
CA VAL A 202 6.01 -9.39 2.39
C VAL A 202 4.91 -9.13 3.41
N ASP A 203 3.68 -8.99 2.94
CA ASP A 203 2.53 -8.51 3.68
C ASP A 203 1.47 -9.61 3.87
N GLY A 204 1.55 -10.29 5.01
CA GLY A 204 0.56 -11.28 5.41
C GLY A 204 -0.76 -10.69 5.89
N TYR A 205 -0.82 -9.38 6.17
CA TYR A 205 -2.09 -8.72 6.49
C TYR A 205 -3.05 -8.70 5.30
N SER A 206 -2.53 -8.68 4.07
CA SER A 206 -3.35 -8.72 2.85
C SER A 206 -3.34 -10.09 2.16
N ALA A 207 -2.20 -10.79 2.21
CA ALA A 207 -1.98 -12.07 1.52
C ALA A 207 -1.34 -13.13 2.45
N PRO A 208 -2.02 -13.59 3.50
CA PRO A 208 -1.42 -14.45 4.52
C PRO A 208 -0.96 -15.82 4.01
N VAL A 209 -1.69 -16.45 3.09
CA VAL A 209 -1.36 -17.81 2.64
C VAL A 209 -0.19 -17.79 1.66
N THR A 210 -0.20 -16.86 0.74
CA THR A 210 0.84 -16.63 -0.27
C THR A 210 2.13 -16.14 0.39
N ALA A 211 2.05 -15.13 1.25
CA ALA A 211 3.20 -14.64 1.99
C ALA A 211 3.72 -15.70 2.96
N GLY A 212 2.83 -16.45 3.63
CA GLY A 212 3.22 -17.55 4.51
C GLY A 212 3.99 -18.64 3.78
N ASN A 213 3.49 -19.08 2.62
CA ASN A 213 4.17 -20.03 1.77
C ASN A 213 5.54 -19.51 1.30
N PHE A 214 5.62 -18.27 0.83
CA PHE A 214 6.90 -17.67 0.43
C PHE A 214 7.93 -17.66 1.58
N VAL A 215 7.52 -17.20 2.76
CA VAL A 215 8.41 -17.12 3.94
C VAL A 215 8.84 -18.51 4.41
N ASP A 216 7.95 -19.51 4.38
CA ASP A 216 8.31 -20.91 4.68
C ASP A 216 9.35 -21.46 3.68
N LEU A 217 9.20 -21.19 2.39
CA LEU A 217 10.16 -21.63 1.37
C LEU A 217 11.52 -20.92 1.51
N VAL A 218 11.52 -19.62 1.84
CA VAL A 218 12.75 -18.91 2.21
C VAL A 218 13.42 -19.55 3.43
N ASP A 219 12.65 -19.87 4.48
CA ASP A 219 13.22 -20.46 5.70
C ASP A 219 13.82 -21.87 5.48
N ARG A 220 13.30 -22.59 4.48
CA ARG A 220 13.81 -23.89 4.04
C ARG A 220 15.02 -23.79 3.10
N GLY A 221 15.44 -22.58 2.71
CA GLY A 221 16.49 -22.36 1.71
C GLY A 221 16.09 -22.81 0.31
N PHE A 222 14.79 -22.93 0.01
CA PHE A 222 14.30 -23.47 -1.26
C PHE A 222 14.75 -22.61 -2.46
N TYR A 223 14.85 -21.30 -2.28
CA TYR A 223 15.20 -20.37 -3.34
C TYR A 223 16.71 -20.24 -3.59
N ASP A 224 17.55 -20.84 -2.74
CA ASP A 224 19.00 -20.70 -2.83
C ASP A 224 19.53 -21.39 -4.10
N GLY A 225 20.27 -20.64 -4.91
CA GLY A 225 20.85 -21.10 -6.17
C GLY A 225 19.90 -21.06 -7.37
N LEU A 226 18.59 -20.79 -7.18
CA LEU A 226 17.62 -20.81 -8.27
C LEU A 226 17.83 -19.64 -9.24
N PRO A 227 17.69 -19.90 -10.56
CA PRO A 227 17.84 -18.87 -11.57
C PRO A 227 16.58 -18.01 -11.71
N PHE A 228 16.73 -16.83 -12.29
CA PHE A 228 15.65 -16.10 -12.94
C PHE A 228 15.37 -16.74 -14.31
N ILE A 229 14.15 -17.24 -14.51
CA ILE A 229 13.81 -18.14 -15.62
C ILE A 229 13.11 -17.45 -16.79
N ARG A 230 12.42 -16.33 -16.55
CA ARG A 230 11.71 -15.56 -17.58
C ARG A 230 11.92 -14.08 -17.31
N SER A 231 12.38 -13.37 -18.33
CA SER A 231 12.31 -11.92 -18.41
C SER A 231 11.51 -11.58 -19.67
N GLU A 232 10.25 -11.17 -19.50
CA GLU A 232 9.61 -10.42 -20.58
C GLU A 232 10.18 -9.01 -20.51
N GLU A 233 10.87 -8.59 -21.57
CA GLU A 233 11.63 -7.33 -21.57
C GLU A 233 10.78 -6.20 -21.00
N SER A 234 11.20 -5.70 -19.82
CA SER A 234 10.60 -4.57 -19.09
C SER A 234 9.20 -4.79 -18.47
N TYR A 235 8.69 -6.03 -18.36
CA TYR A 235 7.38 -6.28 -17.73
C TYR A 235 7.45 -7.11 -16.45
N VAL A 236 8.03 -8.32 -16.51
CA VAL A 236 8.13 -9.22 -15.36
C VAL A 236 9.48 -9.96 -15.35
N LEU A 237 10.01 -10.19 -14.15
CA LEU A 237 11.17 -11.03 -13.90
C LEU A 237 10.80 -12.17 -12.95
N GLN A 238 10.69 -13.38 -13.47
CA GLN A 238 10.19 -14.57 -12.76
C GLN A 238 11.32 -15.49 -12.31
N THR A 239 11.15 -16.11 -11.14
CA THR A 239 12.06 -17.08 -10.51
C THR A 239 11.27 -18.06 -9.62
N GLY A 240 11.96 -18.91 -8.86
CA GLY A 240 11.35 -19.85 -7.91
C GLY A 240 10.90 -21.18 -8.52
N ASP A 241 11.33 -21.47 -9.76
CA ASP A 241 11.12 -22.76 -10.42
C ASP A 241 12.19 -23.75 -9.95
N PRO A 242 11.82 -24.92 -9.37
CA PRO A 242 12.79 -25.87 -8.82
C PRO A 242 13.64 -26.51 -9.92
N GLU A 243 14.84 -26.96 -9.55
CA GLU A 243 15.63 -27.80 -10.44
C GLU A 243 14.96 -29.15 -10.67
N GLY A 244 14.81 -29.57 -11.94
CA GLY A 244 14.33 -30.90 -12.29
C GLY A 244 13.04 -30.88 -13.12
N LYS A 245 12.18 -31.90 -12.91
CA LYS A 245 10.92 -32.06 -13.65
C LYS A 245 9.71 -31.44 -12.94
N GLU A 246 9.88 -31.08 -11.68
CA GLU A 246 8.82 -30.49 -10.89
C GLU A 246 8.61 -29.03 -11.29
N VAL A 247 7.37 -28.54 -11.21
CA VAL A 247 7.00 -27.17 -11.62
C VAL A 247 6.69 -26.29 -10.40
N GLY A 248 6.90 -26.82 -9.19
CA GLY A 248 6.69 -26.12 -7.93
C GLY A 248 7.16 -26.93 -6.72
N PHE A 249 6.78 -26.49 -5.52
CA PHE A 249 7.25 -27.11 -4.29
C PHE A 249 6.58 -28.46 -4.04
N ILE A 250 7.39 -29.50 -3.87
CA ILE A 250 6.99 -30.77 -3.28
C ILE A 250 7.45 -30.80 -1.84
N ASP A 251 6.50 -30.98 -0.93
CA ASP A 251 6.80 -31.06 0.50
C ASP A 251 7.60 -32.34 0.79
N PRO A 252 8.87 -32.23 1.26
CA PRO A 252 9.72 -33.40 1.45
C PRO A 252 9.24 -34.33 2.56
N ALA A 253 8.41 -33.84 3.50
CA ALA A 253 7.87 -34.67 4.56
C ALA A 253 6.68 -35.52 4.09
N THR A 254 5.90 -35.02 3.11
CA THR A 254 4.68 -35.71 2.65
C THR A 254 4.78 -36.28 1.23
N GLY A 255 5.77 -35.84 0.46
CA GLY A 255 5.90 -36.16 -0.97
C GLY A 255 4.81 -35.54 -1.85
N LYS A 256 4.03 -34.58 -1.32
CA LYS A 256 2.90 -33.97 -2.04
C LYS A 256 3.28 -32.61 -2.61
N TYR A 257 2.78 -32.33 -3.81
CA TYR A 257 2.80 -30.99 -4.38
C TYR A 257 2.00 -30.03 -3.49
N ARG A 258 2.57 -28.85 -3.22
CA ARG A 258 1.90 -27.80 -2.47
C ARG A 258 1.47 -26.69 -3.41
N ASN A 259 0.17 -26.46 -3.49
CA ASN A 259 -0.41 -25.30 -4.11
C ASN A 259 -0.96 -24.31 -3.07
N VAL A 260 -1.02 -23.04 -3.45
CA VAL A 260 -1.65 -21.95 -2.71
C VAL A 260 -2.76 -21.32 -3.56
N PRO A 261 -3.83 -20.81 -2.93
CA PRO A 261 -4.90 -20.16 -3.66
C PRO A 261 -4.47 -18.81 -4.22
N LEU A 262 -5.14 -18.37 -5.28
CA LEU A 262 -5.19 -16.94 -5.58
C LEU A 262 -5.87 -16.25 -4.41
N GLU A 263 -5.20 -15.29 -3.77
CA GLU A 263 -5.82 -14.45 -2.73
C GLU A 263 -5.62 -12.98 -3.07
N VAL A 264 -6.69 -12.19 -2.97
CA VAL A 264 -6.66 -10.76 -3.26
C VAL A 264 -7.52 -10.04 -2.22
N LEU A 265 -6.90 -9.19 -1.40
CA LEU A 265 -7.64 -8.28 -0.53
C LEU A 265 -7.98 -6.99 -1.28
N VAL A 266 -9.26 -6.64 -1.31
CA VAL A 266 -9.77 -5.37 -1.85
C VAL A 266 -9.92 -4.35 -0.72
N ARG A 267 -9.69 -3.06 -1.00
CA ARG A 267 -9.65 -1.98 0.03
C ARG A 267 -10.86 -1.98 0.98
N GLU A 268 -12.05 -2.17 0.43
CA GLU A 268 -13.32 -2.12 1.17
C GLU A 268 -13.70 -3.46 1.84
N ASP A 269 -12.94 -4.52 1.55
CA ASP A 269 -13.22 -5.84 2.09
C ASP A 269 -12.59 -6.01 3.48
N LYS A 270 -13.25 -6.84 4.29
CA LYS A 270 -12.74 -7.24 5.61
C LYS A 270 -11.73 -8.38 5.54
N GLU A 271 -11.82 -9.19 4.49
CA GLU A 271 -11.02 -10.39 4.27
C GLU A 271 -10.73 -10.58 2.77
N PRO A 272 -9.68 -11.32 2.40
CA PRO A 272 -9.33 -11.55 1.00
C PRO A 272 -10.39 -12.40 0.28
N VAL A 273 -10.52 -12.16 -1.02
CA VAL A 273 -11.19 -13.08 -1.94
C VAL A 273 -10.21 -14.20 -2.27
N TYR A 274 -10.66 -15.46 -2.21
CA TYR A 274 -9.82 -16.64 -2.46
C TYR A 274 -10.31 -17.47 -3.65
N GLY A 275 -9.38 -17.95 -4.47
CA GLY A 275 -9.57 -18.93 -5.54
C GLY A 275 -10.40 -18.48 -6.73
N ILE A 276 -10.54 -17.17 -6.93
CA ILE A 276 -11.23 -16.58 -8.07
C ILE A 276 -10.56 -15.25 -8.41
N THR A 277 -10.47 -14.93 -9.70
CA THR A 277 -9.99 -13.61 -10.13
C THR A 277 -11.04 -12.55 -9.85
N LEU A 278 -10.63 -11.28 -9.69
CA LEU A 278 -11.60 -10.19 -9.57
C LEU A 278 -12.47 -10.05 -10.82
N GLU A 279 -11.93 -10.39 -12.00
CA GLU A 279 -12.69 -10.38 -13.24
C GLU A 279 -13.81 -11.42 -13.24
N ASP A 280 -13.48 -12.68 -12.93
CA ASP A 280 -14.47 -13.77 -12.87
C ASP A 280 -15.51 -13.53 -11.75
N ALA A 281 -15.11 -12.84 -10.68
CA ALA A 281 -16.01 -12.42 -9.61
C ALA A 281 -16.89 -11.21 -9.99
N GLY A 282 -16.72 -10.62 -11.18
CA GLY A 282 -17.46 -9.42 -11.62
C GLY A 282 -17.00 -8.11 -10.96
N ARG A 283 -15.82 -8.10 -10.35
CA ARG A 283 -15.21 -7.02 -9.56
C ARG A 283 -14.00 -6.39 -10.24
N TYR A 284 -13.96 -6.37 -11.57
CA TYR A 284 -12.82 -5.87 -12.37
C TYR A 284 -12.48 -4.37 -12.18
N ARG A 285 -13.29 -3.60 -11.44
CA ARG A 285 -13.04 -2.18 -11.10
C ARG A 285 -12.61 -1.98 -9.65
N ASP A 286 -12.63 -3.04 -8.85
CA ASP A 286 -12.28 -2.97 -7.44
C ASP A 286 -10.77 -2.88 -7.29
N GLU A 287 -10.32 -2.02 -6.39
CA GLU A 287 -8.90 -1.79 -6.17
C GLU A 287 -8.32 -2.75 -5.12
N PRO A 288 -7.30 -3.55 -5.47
CA PRO A 288 -6.56 -4.31 -4.48
C PRO A 288 -5.88 -3.40 -3.45
N VAL A 289 -5.74 -3.91 -2.23
CA VAL A 289 -4.92 -3.29 -1.18
C VAL A 289 -3.45 -3.27 -1.59
N LEU A 290 -2.99 -4.34 -2.25
CA LEU A 290 -1.66 -4.47 -2.83
C LEU A 290 -1.77 -4.46 -4.37
N PRO A 291 -1.76 -3.28 -5.02
CA PRO A 291 -1.82 -3.17 -6.48
C PRO A 291 -0.46 -3.33 -7.16
N PHE A 292 -0.48 -3.62 -8.47
CA PHE A 292 0.67 -3.55 -9.36
C PHE A 292 0.98 -2.10 -9.80
N SER A 293 1.10 -1.19 -8.84
CA SER A 293 1.41 0.22 -9.09
C SER A 293 2.87 0.59 -8.79
N ALA A 294 3.67 -0.32 -8.23
CA ALA A 294 5.07 -0.09 -7.89
C ALA A 294 6.00 -1.05 -8.62
N PHE A 295 7.10 -0.51 -9.13
CA PHE A 295 8.24 -1.30 -9.59
C PHE A 295 8.77 -2.15 -8.42
N GLY A 296 9.00 -3.43 -8.68
CA GLY A 296 9.41 -4.40 -7.68
C GLY A 296 8.26 -4.92 -6.81
N ALA A 297 6.99 -4.71 -7.21
CA ALA A 297 5.88 -5.49 -6.65
C ALA A 297 6.16 -7.00 -6.84
N VAL A 298 5.92 -7.80 -5.81
CA VAL A 298 6.20 -9.23 -5.80
C VAL A 298 4.90 -10.00 -5.79
N ALA A 299 4.71 -10.86 -6.79
CA ALA A 299 3.49 -11.60 -6.98
C ALA A 299 3.74 -13.08 -7.27
N MET A 300 2.81 -13.91 -6.82
CA MET A 300 2.89 -15.36 -7.01
C MET A 300 2.53 -15.71 -8.46
N ALA A 301 3.41 -16.46 -9.12
CA ALA A 301 3.12 -16.99 -10.44
C ALA A 301 2.13 -18.16 -10.33
N ARG A 302 1.28 -18.31 -11.33
CA ARG A 302 0.26 -19.36 -11.41
C ARG A 302 -0.09 -19.67 -12.86
N ALA A 303 -0.71 -20.81 -13.11
CA ALA A 303 -1.33 -21.09 -14.40
C ALA A 303 -2.57 -20.21 -14.60
N GLU A 304 -2.71 -19.57 -15.77
CA GLU A 304 -3.75 -18.56 -16.04
C GLU A 304 -5.17 -19.09 -15.84
N ALA A 305 -5.44 -20.33 -16.28
CA ALA A 305 -6.75 -20.97 -16.18
C ALA A 305 -7.08 -21.53 -14.79
N GLU A 306 -6.12 -21.58 -13.86
CA GLU A 306 -6.29 -22.20 -12.54
C GLU A 306 -5.89 -21.24 -11.43
N PRO A 307 -6.85 -20.55 -10.78
CA PRO A 307 -6.56 -19.60 -9.70
C PRO A 307 -5.77 -20.21 -8.54
N ASP A 308 -6.04 -21.47 -8.19
CA ASP A 308 -5.43 -22.17 -7.05
C ASP A 308 -4.17 -22.98 -7.43
N SER A 309 -3.45 -22.57 -8.49
CA SER A 309 -2.26 -23.29 -9.00
C SER A 309 -0.92 -22.70 -8.56
N GLY A 310 -0.91 -21.58 -7.85
CA GLY A 310 0.33 -20.96 -7.34
C GLY A 310 1.10 -21.93 -6.44
N SER A 311 2.43 -21.87 -6.43
CA SER A 311 3.26 -22.76 -5.61
C SER A 311 4.54 -22.05 -5.14
N SER A 312 5.68 -22.30 -5.78
CA SER A 312 6.96 -21.69 -5.39
C SER A 312 7.38 -20.52 -6.28
N GLN A 313 6.93 -20.50 -7.53
CA GLN A 313 7.34 -19.52 -8.51
C GLN A 313 6.73 -18.16 -8.24
N PHE A 314 7.54 -17.11 -8.28
CA PHE A 314 7.09 -15.73 -8.11
C PHE A 314 7.81 -14.82 -9.11
N PHE A 315 7.29 -13.61 -9.28
CA PHE A 315 7.90 -12.62 -10.15
C PHE A 315 7.92 -11.23 -9.53
N PHE A 316 8.92 -10.45 -9.95
CA PHE A 316 8.97 -9.02 -9.75
C PHE A 316 8.30 -8.32 -10.93
N PHE A 317 7.43 -7.36 -10.63
CA PHE A 317 6.86 -6.46 -11.62
C PHE A 317 7.84 -5.35 -11.96
N LEU A 318 8.26 -5.24 -13.22
CA LEU A 318 9.31 -4.32 -13.67
C LEU A 318 8.77 -3.08 -14.38
N PHE A 319 7.47 -3.00 -14.65
CA PHE A 319 6.90 -1.89 -15.38
C PHE A 319 6.66 -0.68 -14.47
N GLU A 320 7.05 0.52 -14.93
CA GLU A 320 6.75 1.77 -14.26
C GLU A 320 5.41 2.35 -14.76
N PRO A 321 4.37 2.42 -13.91
CA PRO A 321 3.04 2.80 -14.34
C PRO A 321 2.86 4.31 -14.59
N GLU A 322 3.92 5.10 -14.77
CA GLU A 322 3.78 6.54 -15.13
C GLU A 322 2.98 6.74 -16.43
N LEU A 323 2.82 5.70 -17.25
CA LEU A 323 2.03 5.68 -18.47
C LEU A 323 0.69 4.93 -18.38
N THR A 324 0.39 4.27 -17.26
CA THR A 324 -0.90 3.59 -17.04
C THR A 324 -1.72 4.37 -16.03
N PRO A 325 -2.94 4.83 -16.39
CA PRO A 325 -3.83 5.48 -15.43
C PRO A 325 -4.06 4.62 -14.19
N ALA A 326 -4.23 5.26 -13.03
CA ALA A 326 -4.58 4.56 -11.80
C ALA A 326 -5.83 3.68 -12.02
N GLY A 327 -5.76 2.42 -11.59
CA GLY A 327 -6.89 1.47 -11.66
C GLY A 327 -7.02 0.66 -12.96
N LEU A 328 -6.02 0.63 -13.84
CA LEU A 328 -6.07 -0.12 -15.12
C LEU A 328 -4.85 -1.03 -15.37
N ASN A 329 -4.18 -1.52 -14.32
CA ASN A 329 -3.17 -2.56 -14.52
C ASN A 329 -3.85 -3.90 -14.81
N LEU A 330 -3.51 -4.53 -15.94
CA LEU A 330 -4.10 -5.80 -16.39
C LEU A 330 -3.82 -6.99 -15.45
N LEU A 331 -2.86 -6.85 -14.52
CA LEU A 331 -2.52 -7.90 -13.55
C LEU A 331 -3.31 -7.78 -12.24
N ASP A 332 -3.85 -6.59 -11.93
CA ASP A 332 -4.61 -6.39 -10.70
C ASP A 332 -5.82 -7.32 -10.65
N GLY A 333 -5.98 -8.03 -9.53
CA GLY A 333 -7.04 -9.01 -9.36
C GLY A 333 -6.88 -10.33 -10.13
N ARG A 334 -5.84 -10.47 -10.96
CA ARG A 334 -5.49 -11.73 -11.66
C ARG A 334 -4.35 -12.49 -10.99
N TYR A 335 -3.53 -11.82 -10.21
CA TYR A 335 -2.41 -12.39 -9.45
C TYR A 335 -2.42 -11.91 -8.00
N ALA A 336 -1.89 -12.74 -7.09
CA ALA A 336 -1.71 -12.38 -5.69
C ALA A 336 -0.39 -11.61 -5.54
N VAL A 337 -0.47 -10.27 -5.44
CA VAL A 337 0.64 -9.46 -4.92
C VAL A 337 0.71 -9.71 -3.42
N PHE A 338 1.89 -10.09 -2.93
CA PHE A 338 2.10 -10.42 -1.52
C PHE A 338 3.24 -9.62 -0.88
N GLY A 339 3.85 -8.68 -1.61
CA GLY A 339 4.92 -7.85 -1.08
C GLY A 339 5.47 -6.87 -2.09
N TYR A 340 6.44 -6.08 -1.62
CA TYR A 340 7.16 -5.11 -2.44
C TYR A 340 8.64 -5.11 -2.11
N MET A 341 9.47 -4.96 -3.14
CA MET A 341 10.85 -4.55 -2.98
C MET A 341 10.90 -3.15 -2.36
N ILE A 342 11.70 -3.01 -1.31
CA ILE A 342 11.97 -1.73 -0.65
C ILE A 342 13.41 -1.24 -0.91
N GLU A 343 14.36 -2.10 -1.24
CA GLU A 343 15.76 -1.72 -1.51
C GLU A 343 16.36 -2.56 -2.64
N GLY A 344 17.38 -2.02 -3.32
CA GLY A 344 18.06 -2.70 -4.42
C GLY A 344 17.38 -2.49 -5.77
N ARG A 345 16.76 -1.32 -6.02
CA ARG A 345 16.12 -1.02 -7.31
C ARG A 345 17.11 -1.15 -8.46
N GLU A 346 18.29 -0.57 -8.30
CA GLU A 346 19.41 -0.61 -9.25
C GLU A 346 19.99 -2.01 -9.46
N VAL A 347 19.77 -2.92 -8.51
CA VAL A 347 20.12 -4.34 -8.63
C VAL A 347 19.04 -5.04 -9.45
N LEU A 348 17.77 -4.86 -9.09
CA LEU A 348 16.63 -5.45 -9.80
C LEU A 348 16.59 -5.03 -11.27
N ASP A 349 16.89 -3.77 -11.57
CA ASP A 349 16.97 -3.22 -12.92
C ASP A 349 18.08 -3.87 -13.79
N LYS A 350 19.10 -4.46 -13.16
CA LYS A 350 20.21 -5.15 -13.84
C LYS A 350 19.99 -6.66 -13.97
N LEU A 351 19.08 -7.25 -13.21
CA LEU A 351 18.83 -8.68 -13.26
C LEU A 351 18.19 -9.09 -14.58
N ARG A 352 18.63 -10.21 -15.13
CA ARG A 352 18.16 -10.79 -16.39
C ARG A 352 17.93 -12.29 -16.22
N GLN A 353 17.31 -12.90 -17.23
CA GLN A 353 17.20 -14.36 -17.31
C GLN A 353 18.60 -15.01 -17.19
N GLY A 354 18.71 -16.04 -16.35
CA GLY A 354 19.94 -16.77 -16.10
C GLY A 354 20.75 -16.28 -14.90
N ASP A 355 20.54 -15.05 -14.43
CA ASP A 355 21.07 -14.59 -13.15
C ASP A 355 20.45 -15.41 -12.00
N LYS A 356 21.07 -15.42 -10.82
CA LYS A 356 20.69 -16.31 -9.72
C LYS A 356 20.39 -15.60 -8.43
N ILE A 357 19.47 -16.18 -7.66
CA ILE A 357 19.39 -15.98 -6.22
C ILE A 357 20.54 -16.79 -5.61
N ILE A 358 21.50 -16.12 -4.98
CA ILE A 358 22.57 -16.77 -4.23
C ILE A 358 22.01 -17.31 -2.91
N SER A 359 21.23 -16.50 -2.20
CA SER A 359 20.51 -16.92 -1.01
C SER A 359 19.35 -15.99 -0.69
N ALA A 360 18.27 -16.51 -0.11
CA ALA A 360 17.20 -15.70 0.47
C ALA A 360 17.11 -15.95 1.99
N LYS A 361 16.99 -14.89 2.79
CA LYS A 361 16.90 -15.00 4.26
C LYS A 361 15.86 -14.05 4.84
N VAL A 362 15.03 -14.58 5.75
CA VAL A 362 14.15 -13.76 6.59
C VAL A 362 15.00 -13.03 7.62
N ILE A 363 15.02 -11.70 7.56
CA ILE A 363 15.83 -10.83 8.44
C ILE A 363 15.00 -10.12 9.51
N LYS A 364 13.66 -10.06 9.37
CA LYS A 364 12.71 -9.52 10.35
C LYS A 364 11.36 -10.23 10.19
N GLY A 365 10.62 -10.44 11.28
CA GLY A 365 9.23 -10.91 11.24
C GLY A 365 9.06 -12.42 11.01
N LYS A 366 10.10 -13.22 11.27
CA LYS A 366 10.02 -14.69 11.17
C LYS A 366 9.02 -15.28 12.16
N GLU A 367 8.91 -14.68 13.33
CA GLU A 367 7.96 -15.00 14.39
C GLU A 367 6.48 -14.88 13.96
N ASN A 368 6.20 -14.14 12.88
CA ASN A 368 4.86 -14.03 12.32
C ASN A 368 4.48 -15.24 11.44
N LEU A 369 5.43 -16.11 11.09
CA LEU A 369 5.16 -17.32 10.32
C LEU A 369 4.52 -18.37 11.22
N VAL A 370 3.30 -18.76 10.89
CA VAL A 370 2.56 -19.84 11.55
C VAL A 370 2.57 -21.06 10.64
N GLN A 371 3.23 -22.11 11.10
CA GLN A 371 3.21 -23.42 10.44
C GLN A 371 1.87 -24.13 10.72
N PRO A 372 1.33 -24.91 9.76
CA PRO A 372 0.13 -25.70 10.00
C PRO A 372 0.39 -26.73 11.11
N GLN A 373 -0.62 -26.97 11.95
CA GLN A 373 -0.57 -28.10 12.89
C GLN A 373 -0.72 -29.39 12.08
N VAL A 374 0.31 -30.22 12.12
CA VAL A 374 0.43 -31.50 11.37
C VAL A 374 -0.62 -32.50 11.82
#